data_AF-H5TBZ9-F1
#
_entry.id   AF-H5TBZ9-F1
#
_cell.length_a   1.000
_cell.length_b   1.000
_cell.length_c   1.000
_cell.angle_alpha   90.00
_cell.angle_beta   90.00
_cell.angle_gamma   90.00
#
_symmetry.space_group_name_H-M   'P 1'
#
loop_
_entity.id
_entity.type
_entity.pdbx_description
1 polymer ?
#
loop_
_entity_poly.entity_id
_entity_poly.type
_entity_poly.pdbx_seq_one_letter_code
_entity_poly.pdbx_strand_id
1 'polypeptide(L)' 'MRIVGDNNLSQFKTCLMVAPKFLISKSEAFGIFEHQISVIGQNWQVVCDEAELSEIDRQLFWRRQFLNPFSVIE' A
#
# COMPACT_ATOMS: atom_id res chain seq x y z
N MET A 1 -10.67 8.70 1.13
CA MET A 1 -10.77 9.37 -0.18
C MET A 1 -11.97 8.78 -0.92
N ARG A 2 -12.94 9.58 -1.42
CA ARG A 2 -14.15 9.08 -2.11
C ARG A 2 -14.00 9.19 -3.62
N ILE A 3 -13.30 8.23 -4.23
CA ILE A 3 -13.04 8.22 -5.68
C ILE A 3 -14.08 7.35 -6.44
N VAL A 4 -14.78 6.45 -5.72
CA VAL A 4 -15.85 5.58 -6.25
C VAL A 4 -17.10 5.73 -5.39
N GLY A 5 -18.00 6.64 -5.78
CA GLY A 5 -19.25 6.86 -5.04
C GLY A 5 -18.99 7.07 -3.55
N ASP A 6 -19.68 6.30 -2.71
CA ASP A 6 -19.54 6.34 -1.25
C ASP A 6 -18.42 5.46 -0.69
N ASN A 7 -17.73 4.68 -1.53
CA ASN A 7 -16.60 3.86 -1.09
C ASN A 7 -15.42 4.75 -0.70
N ASN A 8 -15.16 4.81 0.61
CA ASN A 8 -14.07 5.56 1.22
C ASN A 8 -12.92 4.67 1.69
N LEU A 9 -12.95 3.36 1.39
CA LEU A 9 -11.97 2.39 1.81
C LEU A 9 -10.71 2.48 0.94
N SER A 10 -9.56 2.58 1.59
CA SER A 10 -8.24 2.64 0.94
C SER A 10 -7.74 1.23 0.64
N GLN A 11 -8.39 0.57 -0.32
CA GLN A 11 -8.07 -0.80 -0.74
C GLN A 11 -7.60 -0.84 -2.18
N PHE A 12 -6.68 -1.74 -2.48
CA PHE A 12 -6.14 -1.92 -3.83
C PHE A 12 -7.23 -2.19 -4.88
N LYS A 13 -8.23 -3.01 -4.56
CA LYS A 13 -9.39 -3.23 -5.44
C LYS A 13 -10.13 -1.94 -5.80
N THR A 14 -10.27 -1.02 -4.85
CA THR A 14 -10.88 0.30 -5.10
C THR A 14 -10.01 1.10 -6.07
N CYS A 15 -8.69 1.08 -5.90
CA CYS A 15 -7.74 1.70 -6.81
C CYS A 15 -7.80 1.11 -8.23
N LEU A 16 -7.90 -0.22 -8.37
CA LEU A 16 -8.05 -0.89 -9.67
C LEU A 16 -9.37 -0.52 -10.36
N MET A 17 -10.46 -0.32 -9.61
CA MET A 17 -11.73 0.15 -10.17
C MET A 17 -11.62 1.58 -10.73
N VAL A 18 -10.78 2.44 -10.14
CA VAL A 18 -10.63 3.84 -10.59
C VAL A 18 -9.47 4.08 -11.53
N ALA A 19 -8.60 3.10 -11.76
CA ALA A 19 -7.46 3.22 -12.68
C ALA A 19 -7.82 3.91 -14.02
N PRO A 20 -8.95 3.58 -14.70
CA PRO A 20 -9.34 4.27 -15.94
C PRO A 20 -9.63 5.77 -15.76
N LYS A 21 -10.08 6.21 -14.57
CA LYS A 21 -10.29 7.64 -14.26
C LYS A 21 -8.98 8.43 -14.20
N PHE A 22 -7.86 7.74 -14.00
CA PHE A 22 -6.51 8.29 -13.99
C PHE A 22 -5.74 8.00 -15.28
N LEU A 23 -6.44 7.59 -16.35
CA LEU A 23 -5.85 7.32 -17.66
C LEU A 23 -4.76 6.23 -17.66
N ILE A 24 -4.83 5.29 -16.71
CA ILE A 24 -3.96 4.11 -16.65
C ILE A 24 -4.77 2.82 -16.76
N SER A 25 -4.19 1.81 -17.36
CA SER A 25 -4.75 0.47 -17.41
C SER A 25 -4.71 -0.20 -16.03
N LYS A 26 -5.54 -1.24 -15.84
CA LYS A 26 -5.49 -2.06 -14.62
C LYS A 26 -4.13 -2.75 -14.44
N SER A 27 -3.49 -3.18 -15.53
CA SER A 27 -2.17 -3.79 -15.50
C SER A 27 -1.08 -2.80 -15.06
N GLU A 28 -1.14 -1.55 -15.52
CA GLU A 28 -0.23 -0.51 -15.04
C GLU A 28 -0.45 -0.21 -13.56
N ALA A 29 -1.71 -0.07 -13.14
CA ALA A 29 -2.04 0.13 -11.73
C ALA A 29 -1.55 -1.03 -10.84
N PHE A 30 -1.65 -2.27 -11.33
CA PHE A 30 -1.11 -3.46 -10.66
C PHE A 30 0.42 -3.43 -10.59
N GLY A 31 1.09 -3.10 -11.69
CA GLY A 31 2.55 -2.95 -11.70
C GLY A 31 3.06 -1.88 -10.73
N ILE A 32 2.36 -0.75 -10.63
CA ILE A 32 2.66 0.29 -9.63
C ILE A 32 2.53 -0.26 -8.21
N PHE A 33 1.45 -0.98 -7.93
CA PHE A 33 1.19 -1.52 -6.60
C PHE A 33 2.22 -2.58 -6.18
N GLU A 34 2.52 -3.54 -7.05
CA GLU A 34 3.57 -4.54 -6.83
C GLU A 34 4.94 -3.89 -6.58
N HIS A 35 5.27 -2.87 -7.38
CA HIS A 35 6.51 -2.12 -7.18
C HIS A 35 6.55 -1.46 -5.80
N GLN A 36 5.46 -0.81 -5.36
CA GLN A 36 5.38 -0.21 -4.02
C GLN A 36 5.53 -1.23 -2.90
N ILE A 37 4.86 -2.39 -2.99
CA ILE A 37 5.01 -3.48 -2.01
C ILE A 37 6.47 -3.93 -1.94
N SER A 38 7.09 -4.14 -3.10
CA SER A 38 8.49 -4.57 -3.20
C SER A 38 9.44 -3.56 -2.56
N VAL A 39 9.31 -2.28 -2.90
CA VAL A 39 10.14 -1.20 -2.36
C VAL A 39 9.97 -1.06 -0.85
N ILE A 40 8.73 -1.07 -0.34
CA ILE A 40 8.47 -1.00 1.10
C ILE A 40 9.10 -2.19 1.83
N GLY A 41 8.95 -3.40 1.29
CA GLY A 41 9.53 -4.60 1.89
C GLY A 41 11.06 -4.61 1.89
N GLN A 42 11.69 -4.22 0.78
CA GLN A 42 13.14 -4.16 0.65
C GLN A 42 13.78 -3.11 1.57
N ASN A 43 13.12 -1.96 1.74
CA ASN A 43 13.68 -0.83 2.49
C ASN A 43 13.17 -0.75 3.93
N TRP A 44 12.27 -1.64 4.36
CA TRP A 44 11.65 -1.58 5.69
C TRP A 44 12.69 -1.43 6.80
N GLN A 45 13.71 -2.31 6.81
CA GLN A 45 14.74 -2.31 7.83
C GLN A 45 15.55 -1.00 7.82
N VAL A 46 16.04 -0.58 6.66
CA VAL A 46 16.88 0.61 6.50
C VAL A 46 16.13 1.87 6.94
N VAL A 47 14.88 2.04 6.50
CA VAL A 47 14.04 3.19 6.88
C VAL A 47 13.73 3.18 8.37
N CYS A 48 13.50 2.01 8.97
CA CYS A 48 13.29 1.92 10.41
C CYS A 48 14.56 2.25 11.21
N ASP A 49 15.74 1.90 10.71
CA ASP A 49 17.03 2.28 11.30
C ASP A 49 17.24 3.80 11.22
N GLU A 50 16.99 4.41 10.05
CA GLU A 50 17.07 5.86 9.85
C GLU A 50 16.08 6.65 10.72
N ALA A 51 14.89 6.08 10.94
CA ALA A 51 13.86 6.67 11.79
C ALA A 51 14.04 6.36 13.29
N GLU A 52 15.14 5.69 13.68
CA GLU A 52 15.44 5.30 15.05
C GLU A 52 14.31 4.49 15.72
N LEU A 53 13.58 3.68 14.96
CA LEU A 53 12.49 2.86 15.50
C LEU A 53 13.04 1.74 16.37
N SER A 54 12.41 1.53 17.53
CA SER A 54 12.70 0.36 18.36
C SER A 54 12.28 -0.94 17.67
N GLU A 55 12.86 -2.07 18.05
CA GLU A 55 12.44 -3.38 17.52
C GLU A 55 10.93 -3.64 17.75
N ILE A 56 10.41 -3.20 18.90
CA ILE A 56 9.00 -3.33 19.27
C ILE A 56 8.12 -2.53 18.29
N ASP A 57 8.48 -1.29 17.99
CA ASP A 57 7.70 -0.43 17.08
C ASP A 57 7.73 -0.98 15.65
N ARG A 58 8.88 -1.49 15.20
CA ARG A 58 9.02 -2.13 13.88
C ARG A 58 8.07 -3.32 13.74
N GLN A 59 8.06 -4.21 14.74
CA GLN A 59 7.17 -5.35 14.75
C GLN A 59 5.70 -4.94 14.84
N LEU A 60 5.40 -3.88 15.59
CA LEU A 60 4.04 -3.34 15.71
C LEU A 60 3.54 -2.75 14.39
N PHE A 61 4.38 -2.02 13.65
CA PHE A 61 3.96 -1.36 12.43
C PHE A 61 3.87 -2.30 11.22
N TRP A 62 4.75 -3.30 11.15
CA TRP A 62 4.79 -4.22 10.02
C TRP A 62 3.50 -5.04 9.90
N ARG A 63 2.92 -5.07 8.69
CA ARG A 63 1.65 -5.74 8.35
C ARG A 63 0.42 -5.27 9.16
N ARG A 64 0.54 -4.20 9.96
CA ARG A 64 -0.57 -3.59 10.69
C ARG A 64 -0.81 -2.15 10.24
N GLN A 65 0.22 -1.32 10.30
CA GLN A 65 0.15 0.05 9.80
C GLN A 65 0.59 0.11 8.33
N PHE A 66 1.69 -0.57 8.01
CA PHE A 66 2.22 -0.67 6.64
C PHE A 66 1.96 -2.05 6.06
N LEU A 67 1.62 -2.10 4.77
CA LEU A 67 1.26 -3.33 4.06
C LEU A 67 0.21 -4.17 4.81
N ASN A 68 -0.77 -3.49 5.43
CA ASN A 68 -1.87 -4.13 6.13
C ASN A 68 -2.64 -5.04 5.16
N PRO A 69 -2.89 -6.32 5.52
CA PRO A 69 -3.69 -7.25 4.72
C PRO A 69 -5.00 -6.65 4.20
N PHE A 70 -5.71 -5.84 5.00
CA PHE A 70 -6.95 -5.18 4.59
C PHE A 70 -6.81 -4.30 3.33
N SER A 71 -5.63 -3.72 3.11
CA SER A 71 -5.34 -2.84 1.97
C SER A 71 -4.93 -3.60 0.70
N VAL A 72 -4.42 -4.83 0.85
CA VAL A 72 -3.82 -5.64 -0.22
C VAL A 72 -4.68 -6.84 -0.63
N ILE A 73 -5.56 -7.34 0.25
CA ILE A 73 -6.44 -8.49 -0.04
C ILE A 73 -7.62 -8.03 -0.90
N GLU A 74 -7.82 -8.72 -2.03
CA GLU A 74 -8.96 -8.57 -2.95
C GLU A 74 -10.28 -9.03 -2.32
#